data_AF-A0A1B8EGY7-F1
#
_entry.id   AF-A0A1B8EGY7-F1
#
_cell.length_a   1.000
_cell.length_b   1.000
_cell.length_c   1.000
_cell.angle_alpha   90.00
_cell.angle_beta   90.00
_cell.angle_gamma   90.00
#
_symmetry.space_group_name_H-M   'P 1'
#
loop_
_entity.id
_entity.type
_entity.pdbx_description
1 polymer ?
#
loop_
_entity_poly.entity_id
_entity_poly.type
_entity_poly.pdbx_seq_one_letter_code
_entity_poly.pdbx_strand_id
1 'polypeptide(L)'
;MADAITEGAAKLQLDEETGDMVSKGELKKRLAKRAKKAATAKAKSEAPSKAAAAPKAAAEKKEDVPVDINAIFKEGFLDRVYKERPVKDVYTRFPPEPNGYLHIGHAKAIAINFGFARFHGGQCNLRFDDTNPEAEEEVYFTAIKEIITWLGFTPAKITHSSDNFERLYELAEELIRREKAYVCHCSDTEIKLQRGDEGKRPRYRCEHAERTCAPASTLQRPPSYA
;
A
#
# COMPACT_ATOMS: atom_id res chain seq x y z
N MET A 1 39.42 8.08 8.14
CA MET A 1 37.95 8.15 8.30
C MET A 1 37.53 8.20 9.78
N ALA A 2 38.27 8.91 10.64
CA ALA A 2 37.90 9.13 12.05
C ALA A 2 37.59 10.60 12.35
N ASP A 3 38.05 11.54 11.52
CA ASP A 3 37.92 12.99 11.78
C ASP A 3 36.62 13.63 11.28
N ALA A 4 35.80 12.92 10.49
CA ALA A 4 34.52 13.47 10.00
C ALA A 4 33.34 13.25 10.96
N ILE A 5 33.47 12.38 11.96
CA ILE A 5 32.42 12.10 12.94
C ILE A 5 32.51 13.07 14.14
N THR A 6 33.67 13.67 14.40
CA THR A 6 33.90 14.56 15.55
C THR A 6 33.45 16.01 15.33
N GLU A 7 33.27 16.47 14.09
CA GLU A 7 32.79 17.85 13.82
C GLU A 7 31.27 18.01 13.87
N GLY A 8 30.49 16.95 13.62
CA GLY A 8 29.02 16.99 13.63
C GLY A 8 28.40 17.02 15.03
N ALA A 9 29.11 16.51 16.05
CA ALA A 9 28.65 16.47 17.43
C ALA A 9 28.76 17.84 18.15
N ALA A 10 29.57 18.78 17.62
CA ALA A 10 29.94 20.02 18.31
C ALA A 10 28.84 21.11 18.38
N LYS A 11 27.61 20.85 17.90
CA LYS A 11 26.53 21.86 17.86
C LYS A 11 25.20 21.41 18.48
N LEU A 12 25.15 20.24 19.11
CA LEU A 12 23.98 19.76 19.86
C LEU A 12 24.08 20.20 21.33
N GLN A 13 22.95 20.61 21.90
CA GLN A 13 22.79 21.06 23.28
C GLN A 13 21.77 20.16 23.97
N LEU A 14 22.01 19.82 25.23
CA LEU A 14 21.11 19.00 26.04
C LEU A 14 19.87 19.82 26.44
N ASP A 15 18.68 19.30 26.18
CA ASP A 15 17.43 19.78 26.77
C ASP A 15 17.31 19.17 28.17
N GLU A 16 17.63 19.93 29.21
CA GLU A 16 17.64 19.45 30.62
C GLU A 16 16.29 18.90 31.09
N GLU A 17 15.18 19.23 30.43
CA GLU A 17 13.83 18.79 30.80
C GLU A 17 13.42 17.47 30.12
N THR A 18 13.96 17.17 28.93
CA THR A 18 13.65 15.92 28.20
C THR A 18 14.82 14.95 28.11
N GLY A 19 16.04 15.40 28.42
CA GLY A 19 17.27 14.61 28.32
C GLY A 19 17.81 14.46 26.89
N ASP A 20 17.22 15.13 25.89
CA ASP A 20 17.59 14.95 24.48
C ASP A 20 18.73 15.89 24.04
N MET A 21 19.64 15.40 23.21
CA MET A 21 20.64 16.22 22.50
C MET A 21 20.02 16.85 21.24
N VAL A 22 19.73 18.15 21.28
CA VAL A 22 19.04 18.87 20.19
C VAL A 22 19.82 20.09 19.72
N SER A 23 19.60 20.52 18.47
CA SER A 23 20.28 21.72 17.96
C SER A 23 19.88 22.98 18.75
N LYS A 24 20.79 23.98 18.84
CA LYS A 24 20.53 25.27 19.52
C LYS A 24 19.25 25.97 19.04
N GLY A 25 18.93 25.85 17.75
CA GLY A 25 17.71 26.42 17.17
C GLY A 25 16.44 25.72 17.64
N GLU A 26 16.50 24.40 17.82
CA GLU A 26 15.38 23.61 18.32
C GLU A 26 15.16 23.78 19.82
N LEU A 27 16.24 23.84 20.61
CA LEU A 27 16.17 24.12 22.04
C LEU A 27 15.48 25.47 22.32
N LYS A 28 15.85 26.52 21.56
CA LYS A 28 15.23 27.84 21.68
C LYS A 28 13.73 27.82 21.36
N LYS A 29 13.30 27.03 20.38
CA LYS A 29 11.87 26.84 20.04
C LYS A 29 11.12 26.11 21.15
N ARG A 30 11.70 25.06 21.73
CA ARG A 30 11.11 24.31 22.85
C ARG A 30 10.92 25.20 24.08
N LEU A 31 11.96 25.95 24.47
CA LEU A 31 11.90 26.88 25.60
C LEU A 31 10.86 27.99 25.39
N ALA A 32 10.76 28.57 24.19
CA ALA A 32 9.75 29.59 23.89
C ALA A 32 8.32 29.03 23.96
N LYS A 33 8.10 27.80 23.49
CA LYS A 33 6.79 27.12 23.57
C LYS A 33 6.40 26.83 25.01
N ARG A 34 7.35 26.40 25.85
CA ARG A 34 7.14 26.16 27.28
C ARG A 34 6.84 27.46 28.03
N ALA A 35 7.60 28.52 27.80
CA ALA A 35 7.35 29.85 28.37
C ALA A 35 5.95 30.38 28.02
N LYS A 36 5.52 30.22 26.75
CA LYS A 36 4.16 30.61 26.32
C LYS A 36 3.07 29.78 27.01
N LYS A 37 3.29 28.47 27.20
CA LYS A 37 2.35 27.59 27.91
C LYS A 37 2.26 27.95 29.40
N ALA A 38 3.39 28.26 30.04
CA ALA A 38 3.44 28.71 31.44
C ALA A 38 2.75 30.07 31.63
N ALA A 39 2.95 31.02 30.72
CA ALA A 39 2.26 32.32 30.76
C ALA A 39 0.74 32.18 30.58
N THR A 40 0.30 31.27 29.71
CA THR A 40 -1.14 31.01 29.48
C THR A 40 -1.78 30.31 30.67
N ALA A 41 -1.04 29.43 31.37
CA ALA A 41 -1.50 28.78 32.59
C ALA A 41 -1.60 29.77 33.76
N LYS A 42 -0.62 30.67 33.91
CA LYS A 42 -0.61 31.70 34.96
C LYS A 42 -1.71 32.75 34.77
N ALA A 43 -1.99 33.15 33.53
CA ALA A 43 -3.11 34.04 33.21
C ALA A 43 -4.49 33.41 33.51
N LYS A 44 -4.59 32.08 33.53
CA LYS A 44 -5.83 31.36 33.89
C LYS A 44 -6.02 31.23 35.40
N SER A 45 -4.97 31.31 36.20
CA SER A 45 -5.03 31.14 37.67
C SER A 45 -5.19 32.44 38.46
N GLU A 46 -4.96 33.61 37.86
CA GLU A 46 -4.98 34.91 38.56
C GLU A 46 -6.24 35.78 38.31
N ALA A 47 -7.28 35.25 37.64
CA ALA A 47 -8.55 35.98 37.51
C ALA A 47 -9.43 35.81 38.78
N PRO A 48 -9.85 36.90 39.46
CA PRO A 48 -10.66 36.80 40.67
C PRO A 48 -12.11 36.42 40.35
N SER A 49 -12.68 35.51 41.15
CA SER A 49 -14.08 35.12 41.08
C SER A 49 -15.01 36.29 41.42
N LYS A 50 -15.93 36.63 40.51
CA LYS A 50 -17.13 37.43 40.83
C LYS A 50 -18.38 36.67 40.41
N ALA A 51 -19.38 36.78 41.28
CA ALA A 51 -20.56 35.95 41.39
C ALA A 51 -21.55 36.04 40.21
N ALA A 52 -22.25 34.90 40.04
CA ALA A 52 -23.61 34.72 39.51
C ALA A 52 -23.98 35.37 38.17
N ALA A 53 -23.77 34.61 37.09
CA ALA A 53 -24.64 34.66 35.91
C ALA A 53 -25.11 33.23 35.60
N ALA A 54 -26.40 33.11 35.25
CA ALA A 54 -27.19 31.89 35.03
C ALA A 54 -26.47 30.76 34.25
N PRO A 55 -26.85 29.48 34.47
CA PRO A 55 -26.20 28.36 33.78
C PRO A 55 -26.49 28.47 32.28
N LYS A 56 -25.48 28.88 31.50
CA LYS A 56 -25.45 28.59 30.07
C LYS A 56 -25.35 27.08 29.95
N ALA A 57 -26.37 26.50 29.32
CA ALA A 57 -26.49 25.10 28.98
C ALA A 57 -25.12 24.48 28.66
N ALA A 58 -24.82 23.38 29.32
CA ALA A 58 -23.72 22.51 28.93
C ALA A 58 -23.87 22.27 27.41
N ALA A 59 -22.84 22.67 26.64
CA ALA A 59 -22.79 22.33 25.24
C ALA A 59 -22.90 20.82 25.14
N GLU A 60 -24.02 20.34 24.61
CA GLU A 60 -24.23 18.95 24.27
C GLU A 60 -23.01 18.48 23.48
N LYS A 61 -22.37 17.42 23.97
CA LYS A 61 -21.46 16.64 23.14
C LYS A 61 -22.28 16.25 21.92
N LYS A 62 -21.92 16.76 20.74
CA LYS A 62 -22.50 16.27 19.48
C LYS A 62 -22.39 14.75 19.54
N GLU A 63 -23.54 14.09 19.63
CA GLU A 63 -23.64 12.65 19.52
C GLU A 63 -22.91 12.24 18.25
N ASP A 64 -22.05 11.22 18.36
CA ASP A 64 -21.40 10.62 17.20
C ASP A 64 -22.49 10.21 16.22
N VAL A 65 -22.63 10.95 15.13
CA VAL A 65 -23.53 10.59 14.03
C VAL A 65 -23.17 9.17 13.64
N PRO A 66 -24.11 8.22 13.61
CA PRO A 66 -23.80 6.85 13.22
C PRO A 66 -23.21 6.88 11.81
N VAL A 67 -21.90 6.66 11.72
CA VAL A 67 -21.19 6.60 10.44
C VAL A 67 -21.67 5.34 9.74
N ASP A 68 -22.41 5.51 8.64
CA ASP A 68 -22.75 4.38 7.80
C ASP A 68 -21.46 3.82 7.18
N ILE A 69 -21.02 2.69 7.72
CA ILE A 69 -19.80 1.98 7.27
C ILE A 69 -19.92 1.62 5.78
N ASN A 70 -21.13 1.46 5.26
CA ASN A 70 -21.38 1.14 3.86
C ASN A 70 -21.52 2.38 2.96
N ALA A 71 -21.41 3.60 3.49
CA ALA A 71 -21.49 4.82 2.68
C ALA A 71 -20.46 4.81 1.52
N ILE A 72 -19.28 4.24 1.76
CA ILE A 72 -18.22 4.07 0.76
C ILE A 72 -18.65 3.20 -0.46
N PHE A 73 -19.68 2.38 -0.30
CA PHE A 73 -20.20 1.50 -1.36
C PHE A 73 -21.53 1.98 -1.95
N LYS A 74 -22.24 2.88 -1.26
CA LYS A 74 -23.49 3.49 -1.75
C LYS A 74 -23.25 4.75 -2.57
N GLU A 75 -22.12 5.42 -2.32
CA GLU A 75 -21.81 6.73 -2.89
C GLU A 75 -20.36 6.79 -3.40
N GLY A 76 -20.07 7.77 -4.26
CA GLY A 76 -18.71 8.04 -4.71
C GLY A 76 -18.26 7.20 -5.91
N PHE A 77 -16.95 6.95 -5.98
CA PHE A 77 -16.32 6.36 -7.17
C PHE A 77 -16.72 4.89 -7.39
N LEU A 78 -16.73 4.07 -6.34
CA LEU A 78 -17.00 2.63 -6.46
C LEU A 78 -18.43 2.36 -6.93
N ASP A 79 -19.41 3.06 -6.36
CA ASP A 79 -20.82 2.97 -6.78
C ASP A 79 -21.00 3.40 -8.25
N ARG A 80 -20.39 4.53 -8.66
CA ARG A 80 -20.45 4.98 -10.05
C ARG A 80 -19.88 3.96 -11.03
N VAL A 81 -18.70 3.41 -10.75
CA VAL A 81 -18.06 2.40 -11.62
C VAL A 81 -18.89 1.11 -11.66
N TYR A 82 -19.47 0.68 -10.54
CA TYR A 82 -20.35 -0.49 -10.52
C TYR A 82 -21.62 -0.28 -11.37
N LYS A 83 -22.20 0.93 -11.35
CA LYS A 83 -23.37 1.28 -12.15
C LYS A 83 -23.10 1.35 -13.66
N GLU A 84 -21.87 1.63 -14.09
CA GLU A 84 -21.50 1.59 -15.52
C GLU A 84 -21.58 0.17 -16.10
N ARG A 85 -21.23 -0.84 -15.30
CA ARG A 85 -21.29 -2.25 -15.73
C ARG A 85 -21.67 -3.15 -14.55
N PRO A 86 -22.97 -3.23 -14.19
CA PRO A 86 -23.40 -4.07 -13.10
C PRO A 86 -23.16 -5.55 -13.46
N VAL A 87 -22.60 -6.28 -12.50
CA VAL A 87 -22.43 -7.74 -12.59
C VAL A 87 -23.34 -8.42 -11.58
N LYS A 88 -23.88 -9.58 -11.95
CA LYS A 88 -24.80 -10.36 -11.10
C LYS A 88 -24.12 -10.83 -9.81
N ASP A 89 -22.93 -11.40 -9.96
CA ASP A 89 -22.14 -11.95 -8.85
C ASP A 89 -20.83 -11.16 -8.75
N VAL A 90 -20.63 -10.44 -7.64
CA VAL A 90 -19.42 -9.65 -7.40
C VAL A 90 -18.31 -10.56 -6.90
N TYR A 91 -17.21 -10.61 -7.65
CA TYR A 91 -15.99 -11.32 -7.26
C TYR A 91 -14.83 -10.33 -7.10
N THR A 92 -14.29 -10.23 -5.90
CA THR A 92 -13.10 -9.43 -5.60
C THR A 92 -11.95 -10.33 -5.16
N ARG A 93 -10.74 -9.77 -5.09
CA ARG A 93 -9.61 -10.44 -4.43
C ARG A 93 -8.70 -9.45 -3.73
N PHE A 94 -8.14 -9.87 -2.60
CA PHE A 94 -7.00 -9.22 -1.97
C PHE A 94 -5.73 -10.01 -2.33
N PRO A 95 -4.82 -9.46 -3.16
CA PRO A 95 -3.65 -10.18 -3.64
C PRO A 95 -2.33 -9.69 -3.01
N PRO A 96 -2.02 -9.98 -1.74
CA PRO A 96 -0.74 -9.60 -1.14
C PRO A 96 0.40 -10.49 -1.64
N GLU A 97 1.57 -9.88 -1.82
CA GLU A 97 2.83 -10.61 -1.94
C GLU A 97 3.24 -11.13 -0.54
N PRO A 98 3.58 -12.42 -0.37
CA PRO A 98 3.94 -12.99 0.92
C PRO A 98 5.43 -12.79 1.24
N ASN A 99 5.92 -11.56 1.10
CA ASN A 99 7.33 -11.16 1.34
C ASN A 99 7.51 -10.19 2.52
N GLY A 100 6.45 -9.92 3.28
CA GLY A 100 6.48 -8.99 4.40
C GLY A 100 5.18 -8.95 5.22
N TYR A 101 5.25 -8.32 6.40
CA TYR A 101 4.08 -8.11 7.25
C TYR A 101 3.17 -7.01 6.71
N LEU A 102 1.86 -7.20 6.85
CA LEU A 102 0.89 -6.18 6.47
C LEU A 102 0.95 -4.98 7.42
N HIS A 103 1.22 -3.80 6.87
CA HIS A 103 1.04 -2.52 7.57
C HIS A 103 -0.38 -1.95 7.37
N ILE A 104 -0.71 -0.86 8.08
CA ILE A 104 -2.03 -0.20 8.09
C ILE A 104 -2.58 0.18 6.70
N GLY A 105 -1.71 0.38 5.71
CA GLY A 105 -2.12 0.66 4.33
C GLY A 105 -2.91 -0.50 3.72
N HIS A 106 -2.55 -1.74 4.07
CA HIS A 106 -3.25 -2.94 3.63
C HIS A 106 -4.64 -3.05 4.24
N ALA A 107 -4.88 -2.52 5.44
CA ALA A 107 -6.20 -2.56 6.07
C ALA A 107 -7.26 -1.87 5.19
N LYS A 108 -6.89 -0.79 4.48
CA LYS A 108 -7.77 -0.13 3.51
C LYS A 108 -8.09 -1.04 2.32
N ALA A 109 -7.09 -1.72 1.76
CA ALA A 109 -7.30 -2.63 0.64
C ALA A 109 -8.16 -3.83 1.04
N ILE A 110 -7.95 -4.38 2.23
CA ILE A 110 -8.77 -5.46 2.81
C ILE A 110 -10.22 -4.96 2.96
N ALA A 111 -10.43 -3.83 3.65
CA ALA A 111 -11.77 -3.28 3.89
C ALA A 111 -12.53 -3.00 2.60
N ILE A 112 -11.86 -2.49 1.55
CA ILE A 112 -12.48 -2.24 0.25
C ILE A 112 -12.83 -3.56 -0.44
N ASN A 113 -11.89 -4.49 -0.61
CA ASN A 113 -12.13 -5.70 -1.40
C ASN A 113 -13.16 -6.62 -0.74
N PHE A 114 -12.99 -6.90 0.56
CA PHE A 114 -13.92 -7.76 1.29
C PHE A 114 -15.25 -7.06 1.57
N GLY A 115 -15.21 -5.77 1.92
CA GLY A 115 -16.41 -4.98 2.18
C GLY A 115 -17.28 -4.80 0.94
N PHE A 116 -16.68 -4.54 -0.23
CA PHE A 116 -17.42 -4.38 -1.49
C PHE A 116 -18.10 -5.69 -1.91
N ALA A 117 -17.40 -6.82 -1.82
CA ALA A 117 -18.00 -8.12 -2.07
C ALA A 117 -19.15 -8.40 -1.09
N ARG A 118 -18.94 -8.19 0.22
CA ARG A 118 -19.98 -8.37 1.24
C ARG A 118 -21.20 -7.49 1.00
N PHE A 119 -21.01 -6.22 0.66
CA PHE A 119 -22.08 -5.25 0.41
C PHE A 119 -22.98 -5.68 -0.77
N HIS A 120 -22.38 -6.24 -1.82
CA HIS A 120 -23.11 -6.74 -2.99
C HIS A 120 -23.50 -8.23 -2.89
N GLY A 121 -23.32 -8.90 -1.74
CA GLY A 121 -23.62 -10.32 -1.58
C GLY A 121 -22.71 -11.26 -2.38
N GLY A 122 -21.54 -10.77 -2.79
CA GLY A 122 -20.53 -11.49 -3.56
C GLY A 122 -19.48 -12.21 -2.72
N GLN A 123 -18.36 -12.57 -3.37
CA GLN A 123 -17.26 -13.33 -2.77
C GLN A 123 -15.92 -12.61 -2.94
N CYS A 124 -15.08 -12.64 -1.91
CA CYS A 124 -13.71 -12.13 -1.95
C CYS A 124 -12.72 -13.26 -1.72
N ASN A 125 -11.79 -13.44 -2.64
CA ASN A 125 -10.70 -14.40 -2.50
C ASN A 125 -9.47 -13.76 -1.86
N LEU A 126 -8.72 -14.54 -1.09
CA LEU A 126 -7.34 -14.20 -0.72
C LEU A 126 -6.42 -14.89 -1.72
N ARG A 127 -5.65 -14.10 -2.49
CA ARG A 127 -4.69 -14.66 -3.43
C ARG A 127 -3.27 -14.33 -2.99
N PHE A 128 -2.46 -15.32 -2.68
CA PHE A 128 -1.04 -15.04 -2.50
C PHE A 128 -0.40 -14.77 -3.86
N ASP A 129 0.26 -13.62 -4.01
CA ASP A 129 1.02 -13.28 -5.22
C ASP A 129 2.46 -13.81 -5.06
N ASP A 130 2.56 -15.13 -5.08
CA ASP A 130 3.75 -15.94 -4.85
C ASP A 130 4.46 -16.28 -6.17
N THR A 131 4.77 -15.24 -6.94
CA THR A 131 5.44 -15.37 -8.23
C THR A 131 6.96 -15.25 -8.13
N ASN A 132 7.49 -14.92 -6.96
CA ASN A 132 8.92 -14.67 -6.73
C ASN A 132 9.49 -15.68 -5.71
N PRO A 133 10.12 -16.77 -6.17
CA PRO A 133 10.54 -17.86 -5.29
C PRO A 133 11.60 -17.47 -4.24
N GLU A 134 12.31 -16.34 -4.41
CA GLU A 134 13.38 -15.92 -3.50
C GLU A 134 12.86 -15.10 -2.30
N ALA A 135 11.65 -14.54 -2.39
CA ALA A 135 11.16 -13.55 -1.44
C ALA A 135 10.09 -14.09 -0.47
N GLU A 136 9.83 -15.39 -0.49
CA GLU A 136 8.66 -16.00 0.16
C GLU A 136 9.05 -16.75 1.42
N GLU A 137 8.35 -16.46 2.53
CA GLU A 137 8.51 -17.20 3.79
C GLU A 137 7.14 -17.58 4.37
N GLU A 138 7.03 -18.79 4.90
CA GLU A 138 5.80 -19.34 5.49
C GLU A 138 5.22 -18.44 6.60
N VAL A 139 6.08 -17.73 7.33
CA VAL A 139 5.68 -16.78 8.39
C VAL A 139 4.75 -15.69 7.86
N TYR A 140 4.97 -15.19 6.63
CA TYR A 140 4.16 -14.13 6.05
C TYR A 140 2.78 -14.64 5.63
N PHE A 141 2.69 -15.88 5.11
CA PHE A 141 1.40 -16.50 4.78
C PHE A 141 0.50 -16.61 6.02
N THR A 142 1.07 -17.02 7.15
CA THR A 142 0.33 -17.17 8.41
C THR A 142 -0.10 -15.80 8.94
N ALA A 143 0.84 -14.84 9.04
CA ALA A 143 0.55 -13.51 9.54
C ALA A 143 -0.53 -12.77 8.70
N ILE A 144 -0.51 -12.92 7.37
CA ILE A 144 -1.52 -12.33 6.49
C ILE A 144 -2.92 -12.90 6.79
N LYS A 145 -3.04 -14.23 6.95
CA LYS A 145 -4.32 -14.88 7.27
C LYS A 145 -4.84 -14.45 8.63
N GLU A 146 -3.96 -14.33 9.61
CA GLU A 146 -4.30 -13.88 10.96
C GLU A 146 -4.83 -12.44 10.95
N ILE A 147 -4.20 -11.53 10.22
CA ILE A 147 -4.65 -10.13 10.12
C ILE A 147 -6.02 -10.03 9.45
N ILE A 148 -6.26 -10.78 8.38
CA ILE A 148 -7.56 -10.79 7.68
C ILE A 148 -8.67 -11.27 8.64
N THR A 149 -8.38 -12.36 9.37
CA THR A 149 -9.30 -12.93 10.35
C THR A 149 -9.53 -11.96 11.53
N TRP A 150 -8.46 -11.31 12.01
CA TRP A 150 -8.52 -10.33 13.09
C TRP A 150 -9.36 -9.09 12.71
N LEU A 151 -9.29 -8.67 11.45
CA LEU A 151 -10.14 -7.61 10.89
C LEU A 151 -11.61 -8.04 10.67
N GLY A 152 -11.96 -9.30 10.97
CA GLY A 152 -13.32 -9.82 10.89
C GLY A 152 -13.76 -10.23 9.49
N PHE A 153 -12.82 -10.52 8.60
CA PHE A 153 -13.11 -11.00 7.25
C PHE A 153 -12.75 -12.48 7.09
N THR A 154 -13.46 -13.16 6.19
CA THR A 154 -13.18 -14.56 5.83
C THR A 154 -13.12 -14.68 4.32
N PRO A 155 -12.00 -15.15 3.74
CA PRO A 155 -11.91 -15.36 2.30
C PRO A 155 -12.79 -16.52 1.85
N ALA A 156 -13.44 -16.37 0.70
CA ALA A 156 -14.23 -17.44 0.09
C ALA A 156 -13.34 -18.58 -0.41
N LYS A 157 -12.17 -18.22 -0.97
CA LYS A 157 -11.12 -19.16 -1.37
C LYS A 157 -9.75 -18.54 -1.08
N ILE A 158 -8.80 -19.40 -0.75
CA ILE A 158 -7.37 -19.08 -0.71
C ILE A 158 -6.75 -19.70 -1.95
N THR A 159 -6.07 -18.90 -2.76
CA THR A 159 -5.48 -19.32 -4.04
C THR A 159 -4.06 -18.81 -4.15
N HIS A 160 -3.23 -19.48 -4.93
CA HIS A 160 -1.87 -19.04 -5.21
C HIS A 160 -1.71 -18.65 -6.67
N SER A 161 -0.80 -17.73 -6.94
CA SER A 161 -0.46 -17.35 -8.31
C SER A 161 0.41 -18.42 -8.95
N SER A 162 1.26 -19.07 -8.15
CA SER A 162 2.08 -20.23 -8.51
C SER A 162 1.25 -21.43 -9.02
N ASP A 163 0.07 -21.69 -8.45
CA ASP A 163 -0.87 -22.73 -8.93
C ASP A 163 -1.24 -22.58 -10.42
N ASN A 164 -1.08 -21.37 -10.98
CA ASN A 164 -1.48 -21.04 -12.34
C ASN A 164 -0.29 -20.97 -13.33
N PHE A 165 0.94 -21.35 -12.94
CA PHE A 165 2.10 -21.22 -13.82
C PHE A 165 1.98 -21.97 -15.14
N GLU A 166 1.45 -23.19 -15.15
CA GLU A 166 1.22 -23.93 -16.40
C GLU A 166 0.22 -23.18 -17.29
N ARG A 167 -0.87 -22.68 -16.72
CA ARG A 167 -1.87 -21.90 -17.47
C ARG A 167 -1.30 -20.59 -18.00
N LEU A 168 -0.48 -19.90 -17.22
CA LEU A 168 0.20 -18.66 -17.63
C LEU A 168 1.18 -18.94 -18.77
N TYR A 169 1.90 -20.06 -18.74
CA TYR A 169 2.78 -20.48 -19.81
C TYR A 169 2.01 -20.77 -21.11
N GLU A 170 0.93 -21.54 -21.05
CA GLU A 170 0.06 -21.79 -22.23
C GLU A 170 -0.46 -20.50 -22.86
N LEU A 171 -0.89 -19.55 -22.02
CA LEU A 171 -1.34 -18.23 -22.46
C LEU A 171 -0.20 -17.41 -23.07
N ALA A 172 1.02 -17.51 -22.53
CA ALA A 172 2.19 -16.86 -23.10
C ALA A 172 2.52 -17.43 -24.49
N GLU A 173 2.47 -18.76 -24.67
CA GLU A 173 2.62 -19.38 -25.99
C GLU A 173 1.50 -18.94 -26.94
N GLU A 174 0.27 -18.84 -26.47
CA GLU A 174 -0.85 -18.36 -27.27
C GLU A 174 -0.64 -16.89 -27.71
N LEU A 175 -0.12 -16.03 -26.83
CA LEU A 175 0.25 -14.66 -27.18
C LEU A 175 1.36 -14.62 -28.23
N ILE A 176 2.35 -15.51 -28.14
CA ILE A 176 3.41 -15.66 -29.14
C ILE A 176 2.80 -16.07 -30.48
N ARG A 177 1.97 -17.13 -30.51
CA ARG A 177 1.27 -17.59 -31.74
C ARG A 177 0.39 -16.52 -32.38
N ARG A 178 -0.21 -15.64 -31.57
CA ARG A 178 -1.04 -14.50 -32.04
C ARG A 178 -0.21 -13.27 -32.42
N GLU A 179 1.12 -13.37 -32.45
CA GLU A 179 2.05 -12.27 -32.74
C GLU A 179 1.87 -11.07 -31.79
N LYS A 180 1.48 -11.34 -30.53
CA LYS A 180 1.31 -10.34 -29.46
C LYS A 180 2.41 -10.40 -28.39
N ALA A 181 3.35 -11.33 -28.50
CA ALA A 181 4.53 -11.44 -27.65
C ALA A 181 5.74 -11.91 -28.47
N TYR A 182 6.95 -11.57 -28.01
CA TYR A 182 8.21 -11.98 -28.62
C TYR A 182 9.28 -12.20 -27.54
N VAL A 183 10.29 -13.02 -27.84
CA VAL A 183 11.43 -13.25 -26.96
C VAL A 183 12.53 -12.25 -27.26
N CYS A 184 12.95 -11.48 -26.25
CA CYS A 184 13.99 -10.48 -26.38
C CYS A 184 15.29 -10.96 -25.73
N HIS A 185 16.42 -10.76 -26.41
CA HIS A 185 17.76 -11.02 -25.87
C HIS A 185 18.60 -9.74 -25.71
N CYS A 186 17.96 -8.57 -25.78
CA CYS A 186 18.65 -7.32 -25.50
C CYS A 186 19.03 -7.26 -24.02
N SER A 187 20.15 -6.61 -23.74
CA SER A 187 20.60 -6.29 -22.39
C SER A 187 19.67 -5.28 -21.70
N ASP A 188 19.77 -5.22 -20.38
CA ASP A 188 18.93 -4.35 -19.55
C ASP A 188 19.09 -2.85 -19.90
N THR A 189 20.31 -2.46 -20.29
CA THR A 189 20.64 -1.11 -20.76
C THR A 189 20.00 -0.80 -22.10
N GLU A 190 20.03 -1.73 -23.05
CA GLU A 190 19.39 -1.60 -24.36
C GLU A 190 17.86 -1.53 -24.24
N ILE A 191 17.25 -2.36 -23.37
CA ILE A 191 15.80 -2.32 -23.13
C ILE A 191 15.38 -0.95 -22.57
N LYS A 192 16.15 -0.40 -21.63
CA LYS A 192 15.89 0.96 -21.10
C LYS A 192 16.01 2.01 -22.19
N LEU A 193 17.02 1.90 -23.06
CA LEU A 193 17.19 2.82 -24.19
C LEU A 193 16.04 2.74 -25.20
N GLN A 194 15.56 1.54 -25.53
CA GLN A 194 14.43 1.29 -26.44
C GLN A 194 13.11 1.88 -25.92
N ARG A 195 12.88 1.83 -24.61
CA ARG A 195 11.68 2.40 -23.96
C ARG A 195 11.66 3.93 -23.94
N GLY A 196 12.77 4.57 -24.31
CA GLY A 196 12.94 6.01 -24.29
C GLY A 196 12.85 6.60 -22.88
N ASP A 197 12.92 7.94 -22.80
CA ASP A 197 12.61 8.68 -21.58
C ASP A 197 11.45 9.61 -21.86
N GLU A 198 10.71 10.03 -20.83
CA GLU A 198 9.61 11.00 -20.92
C GLU A 198 10.04 12.31 -21.63
N GLY A 199 9.87 12.34 -22.95
CA GLY A 199 10.12 13.51 -23.81
C GLY A 199 11.57 13.74 -24.27
N LYS A 200 12.57 12.96 -23.81
CA LYS A 200 13.99 13.19 -24.20
C LYS A 200 14.49 12.31 -25.33
N ARG A 201 14.05 11.05 -25.38
CA ARG A 201 14.49 10.06 -26.37
C ARG A 201 13.27 9.33 -26.93
N PRO A 202 13.12 9.22 -28.26
CA PRO A 202 12.01 8.51 -28.86
C PRO A 202 12.10 7.01 -28.55
N ARG A 203 10.93 6.36 -28.49
CA ARG A 203 10.85 4.91 -28.33
C ARG A 203 11.10 4.22 -29.66
N TYR A 204 11.80 3.09 -29.65
CA TYR A 204 12.01 2.28 -30.84
C TYR A 204 11.99 0.78 -30.51
N ARG A 205 11.78 -0.06 -31.53
CA ARG A 205 11.72 -1.53 -31.37
C ARG A 205 13.10 -2.13 -31.65
N CYS A 206 13.45 -3.21 -30.94
CA CYS A 206 14.59 -4.03 -31.30
C CYS A 206 14.26 -5.00 -32.43
N GLU A 207 15.31 -5.50 -33.10
CA GLU A 207 15.24 -6.50 -34.17
C GLU A 207 14.54 -7.79 -33.73
N HIS A 208 14.67 -8.16 -32.45
CA HIS A 208 13.99 -9.33 -31.87
C HIS A 208 12.47 -9.27 -31.98
N ALA A 209 11.91 -8.06 -32.02
CA ALA A 209 10.47 -7.84 -32.08
C ALA A 209 9.86 -8.10 -33.48
N GLU A 210 10.71 -8.26 -34.49
CA GLU A 210 10.32 -8.61 -35.86
C GLU A 210 10.42 -10.11 -36.14
N ARG A 211 10.97 -10.88 -35.19
CA ARG A 211 11.04 -12.34 -35.32
C ARG A 211 9.63 -12.93 -35.36
N THR A 212 9.32 -13.63 -36.44
CA THR A 212 8.11 -14.44 -36.54
C THR A 212 8.26 -15.71 -35.71
N CYS A 213 7.15 -16.28 -35.27
CA CYS A 213 7.16 -17.59 -34.63
C CYS A 213 7.84 -18.60 -35.56
N ALA A 214 8.94 -19.22 -35.11
CA ALA A 214 9.41 -20.44 -35.74
C ALA A 214 8.30 -21.51 -35.66
N PRO A 215 8.18 -22.41 -36.66
CA PRO A 215 7.19 -23.48 -36.60
C PRO A 215 7.34 -24.27 -35.30
N ALA A 216 6.21 -24.74 -34.76
CA ALA A 216 6.07 -25.35 -33.43
C ALA A 216 7.06 -26.51 -33.15
N SER A 217 7.68 -27.08 -34.19
CA SER A 217 8.76 -28.07 -34.10
C SER A 217 10.04 -27.58 -33.41
N THR A 218 10.18 -26.28 -33.17
CA THR A 218 11.42 -25.66 -32.62
C THR A 218 11.26 -25.19 -31.17
N LEU A 219 10.04 -25.19 -30.63
CA LEU A 219 9.77 -24.85 -29.24
C LEU A 219 9.94 -26.11 -28.39
N GLN A 220 11.19 -26.44 -28.04
CA GLN A 220 11.44 -27.44 -27.01
C GLN A 220 10.91 -26.91 -25.68
N ARG A 221 9.89 -27.57 -25.14
CA ARG A 221 9.43 -27.35 -23.76
C ARG A 221 10.65 -27.57 -22.86
N PRO A 222 11.07 -26.57 -22.05
CA PRO A 222 12.16 -26.80 -21.10
C PRO A 222 11.75 -27.94 -20.16
N PRO A 223 12.70 -28.79 -19.71
CA PRO A 223 12.38 -29.87 -18.80
C PRO A 223 11.68 -29.31 -17.56
N SER A 224 10.61 -29.97 -17.14
CA SER A 224 9.87 -29.61 -15.93
C SER A 224 10.85 -29.57 -14.76
N TYR A 225 11.00 -28.40 -14.14
CA TYR A 225 11.64 -28.32 -12.83
C TYR A 225 10.68 -28.98 -11.84
N ALA A 226 11.07 -30.17 -11.37
CA ALA A 226 10.43 -30.91 -10.29
C ALA A 226 10.89 -30.37 -8.93
#